data_AF-A0A212CEG2-F1
#
_entry.id   AF-A0A212CEG2-F1
#
_cell.length_a   1.000
_cell.length_b   1.000
_cell.length_c   1.000
_cell.angle_alpha   90.00
_cell.angle_beta   90.00
_cell.angle_gamma   90.00
#
_symmetry.space_group_name_H-M   'P 1'
#
loop_
_entity.id
_entity.type
_entity.pdbx_description
1 polymer ?
#
loop_
_entity_poly.entity_id
_entity_poly.type
_entity_poly.pdbx_seq_one_letter_code
_entity_poly.pdbx_strand_id
1 'polypeptide(L)'
;MAKIQSMKNAVPRNDKKRRKQLTEDVAKLEAEMEQKHREELDQLKLTSKESKIDSVAVNISNLVLENQPLRISKAQKRRIGNTSLPSQHLAEKTPFYMRHAYGLGEHYSSVTRLVSAATGAAAGL
;
A
#
# COMPACT_ATOMS: atom_id res chain seq x y z
N MET A 1 -0.01 -15.15 -20.00
CA MET A 1 1.21 -15.97 -20.25
C MET A 1 1.10 -17.41 -19.77
N ALA A 2 0.55 -17.70 -18.57
CA ALA A 2 0.41 -19.07 -18.06
C ALA A 2 -0.35 -20.04 -19.00
N LYS A 3 -1.43 -19.57 -19.64
CA LYS A 3 -2.25 -20.36 -20.59
C LYS A 3 -1.50 -20.78 -21.86
N ILE A 4 -0.67 -19.90 -22.42
CA ILE A 4 0.12 -20.22 -23.63
C ILE A 4 1.17 -21.30 -23.32
N GLN A 5 1.79 -21.22 -22.14
CA GLN A 5 2.76 -22.21 -21.70
C GLN A 5 2.11 -23.58 -21.47
N SER A 6 0.93 -23.63 -20.85
CA SER A 6 0.21 -24.90 -20.67
C SER A 6 -0.17 -25.53 -22.01
N MET A 7 -0.63 -24.73 -22.97
CA MET A 7 -0.97 -25.20 -24.32
C MET A 7 0.26 -25.76 -25.07
N LYS A 8 1.41 -25.08 -24.98
CA LYS A 8 2.67 -25.56 -25.58
C LYS A 8 3.14 -26.88 -25.02
N ASN A 9 2.95 -27.09 -23.72
CA ASN A 9 3.37 -28.31 -23.03
C ASN A 9 2.40 -29.48 -23.25
N ALA A 10 1.12 -29.20 -23.52
CA ALA A 10 0.09 -30.22 -23.78
C ALA A 10 0.21 -30.91 -25.15
N VAL A 11 1.00 -30.36 -26.08
CA VAL A 11 1.20 -30.92 -27.42
C VAL A 11 2.61 -31.49 -27.55
N PRO A 12 2.76 -32.83 -27.65
CA PRO A 12 4.04 -33.48 -27.87
C PRO A 12 4.77 -32.94 -29.11
N ARG A 13 6.10 -32.85 -29.04
CA ARG A 13 6.92 -32.24 -30.10
C ARG A 13 6.84 -32.96 -31.46
N ASN A 14 6.59 -34.27 -31.44
CA ASN A 14 6.48 -35.13 -32.63
C ASN A 14 5.17 -34.93 -33.41
N ASP A 15 4.08 -34.52 -32.76
CA ASP A 15 2.77 -34.43 -33.41
C ASP A 15 2.67 -33.16 -34.28
N LYS A 16 3.19 -33.25 -35.51
CA LYS A 16 3.30 -32.12 -36.43
C LYS A 16 1.94 -31.47 -36.74
N LYS A 17 0.85 -32.25 -36.79
CA LYS A 17 -0.48 -31.74 -37.08
C LYS A 17 -1.00 -30.90 -35.90
N ARG A 18 -0.97 -31.44 -34.69
CA ARG A 18 -1.42 -30.72 -33.49
C ARG A 18 -0.52 -29.52 -33.17
N ARG A 19 0.77 -29.58 -33.50
CA ARG A 19 1.70 -28.45 -33.32
C ARG A 19 1.37 -27.27 -34.23
N LYS A 20 0.89 -27.50 -35.46
CA LYS A 20 0.42 -26.42 -36.33
C LYS A 20 -0.80 -25.73 -35.74
N GLN A 21 -1.81 -26.52 -35.35
CA GLN A 21 -3.02 -25.98 -34.71
C GLN A 21 -2.70 -25.18 -33.45
N LEU A 22 -1.80 -25.71 -32.62
CA LEU A 22 -1.34 -25.00 -31.42
C LEU A 22 -0.76 -23.62 -31.74
N THR A 23 0.04 -23.49 -32.81
CA THR A 23 0.61 -22.21 -33.21
C THR A 23 -0.47 -21.21 -33.61
N GLU A 24 -1.48 -21.66 -34.36
CA GLU A 24 -2.63 -20.83 -34.75
C GLU A 24 -3.44 -20.39 -33.52
N ASP A 25 -3.71 -21.32 -32.60
CA ASP A 25 -4.46 -21.02 -31.38
C ASP A 25 -3.71 -20.04 -30.46
N VAL A 26 -2.37 -20.17 -30.39
CA VAL A 26 -1.51 -19.23 -29.65
C VAL A 26 -1.56 -17.85 -30.29
N ALA A 27 -1.38 -17.74 -31.61
CA ALA A 27 -1.45 -16.47 -32.32
C ALA A 27 -2.82 -15.78 -32.14
N LYS A 28 -3.91 -16.57 -32.17
CA LYS A 28 -5.25 -16.05 -31.92
C LYS A 28 -5.40 -15.53 -30.48
N LEU A 29 -4.93 -16.28 -29.49
CA LEU A 29 -4.97 -15.84 -28.09
C LEU A 29 -4.12 -14.60 -27.84
N GLU A 30 -2.96 -14.48 -28.46
CA GLU A 30 -2.10 -13.30 -28.36
C GLU A 30 -2.80 -12.07 -28.96
N ALA A 31 -3.41 -12.21 -30.13
CA ALA A 31 -4.18 -11.14 -30.77
C ALA A 31 -5.40 -10.72 -29.93
N GLU A 32 -6.14 -11.67 -29.34
CA GLU A 32 -7.30 -11.37 -28.49
C GLU A 32 -6.88 -10.62 -27.21
N MET A 33 -5.79 -11.06 -26.57
CA MET A 33 -5.26 -10.40 -25.37
C MET A 33 -4.80 -8.98 -25.68
N GLU A 34 -4.13 -8.79 -26.81
CA GLU A 34 -3.68 -7.46 -27.23
C GLU A 34 -4.84 -6.55 -27.60
N GLN A 35 -5.86 -7.09 -28.27
CA GLN A 35 -7.08 -6.37 -28.60
C GLN A 35 -7.80 -5.87 -27.35
N LYS A 36 -8.01 -6.73 -26.35
CA LYS A 36 -8.63 -6.34 -25.07
C LYS A 36 -7.84 -5.24 -24.39
N HIS A 37 -6.51 -5.34 -24.38
CA HIS A 37 -5.67 -4.31 -23.79
C HIS A 37 -5.81 -2.96 -24.53
N ARG A 38 -5.86 -2.97 -25.86
CA ARG A 38 -6.11 -1.74 -26.64
C ARG A 38 -7.47 -1.14 -26.30
N GLU A 39 -8.51 -1.96 -26.24
CA GLU A 39 -9.87 -1.53 -25.90
C GLU A 39 -9.96 -0.96 -24.48
N GLU A 40 -9.32 -1.58 -23.48
CA GLU A 40 -9.24 -1.07 -22.12
C GLU A 40 -8.55 0.29 -22.05
N LEU A 41 -7.44 0.46 -22.79
CA LEU A 41 -6.75 1.75 -22.87
C LEU A 41 -7.61 2.84 -23.50
N ASP A 42 -8.37 2.53 -24.54
CA ASP A 42 -9.23 3.50 -25.20
C ASP A 42 -10.47 3.84 -24.36
N GLN A 43 -11.06 2.87 -23.65
CA GLN A 43 -12.11 3.12 -22.66
C GLN A 43 -11.64 4.04 -21.53
N LEU A 44 -10.41 3.85 -21.02
CA LEU A 44 -9.83 4.75 -20.02
C LEU A 44 -9.62 6.17 -20.55
N LYS A 45 -9.22 6.32 -21.82
CA LYS A 45 -9.08 7.65 -22.46
C LYS A 45 -10.43 8.34 -22.65
N LEU A 46 -11.48 7.58 -22.98
CA LEU A 46 -12.84 8.12 -23.16
C LEU A 46 -13.47 8.52 -21.82
N THR A 47 -13.44 7.63 -20.82
CA THR A 47 -13.91 7.94 -19.45
C THR A 47 -13.15 9.09 -18.78
N SER A 48 -11.83 9.22 -19.04
CA SER A 48 -11.03 10.37 -18.60
C SER A 48 -11.46 11.71 -19.22
N LYS A 49 -12.11 11.68 -20.39
CA LYS A 49 -12.63 12.86 -21.07
C LYS A 49 -14.09 13.18 -20.69
N GLU A 50 -14.90 12.18 -20.35
CA GLU A 50 -16.33 12.35 -20.10
C GLU A 50 -16.77 12.56 -18.64
N SER A 51 -15.94 12.32 -17.61
CA SER A 51 -16.47 12.33 -16.23
C SER A 51 -15.52 12.76 -15.10
N LYS A 52 -14.53 13.61 -15.37
CA LYS A 52 -13.53 14.01 -14.33
C LYS A 52 -14.13 14.73 -13.12
N ILE A 53 -15.25 15.43 -13.27
CA ILE A 53 -15.80 16.25 -12.19
C ILE A 53 -16.81 15.43 -11.37
N ASP A 54 -17.71 14.68 -12.02
CA ASP A 54 -18.80 14.00 -11.33
C ASP A 54 -18.37 12.72 -10.58
N SER A 55 -17.42 11.96 -11.12
CA SER A 55 -16.93 10.74 -10.46
C SER A 55 -16.05 11.05 -9.24
N VAL A 56 -15.26 12.12 -9.31
CA VAL A 56 -14.45 12.58 -8.18
C VAL A 56 -15.36 13.10 -7.07
N ALA A 57 -16.43 13.82 -7.40
CA ALA A 57 -17.42 14.28 -6.42
C ALA A 57 -18.11 13.12 -5.70
N VAL A 58 -18.57 12.08 -6.40
CA VAL A 58 -19.22 10.90 -5.79
C VAL A 58 -18.26 10.16 -4.84
N ASN A 59 -17.00 10.00 -5.24
CA ASN A 59 -15.99 9.35 -4.41
C ASN A 59 -15.61 10.19 -3.18
N ILE A 60 -15.58 11.52 -3.30
CA ILE A 60 -15.33 12.45 -2.18
C ILE A 60 -16.52 12.51 -1.22
N SER A 61 -17.75 12.55 -1.73
CA SER A 61 -18.98 12.55 -0.90
C SER A 61 -19.10 11.27 -0.06
N ASN A 62 -18.63 10.13 -0.56
CA ASN A 62 -18.56 8.88 0.22
C ASN A 62 -17.43 8.87 1.27
N LEU A 63 -16.52 9.84 1.23
CA LEU A 63 -15.40 10.01 2.16
C LEU A 63 -15.70 11.02 3.28
N VAL A 64 -16.98 11.36 3.51
CA VAL A 64 -17.42 12.07 4.71
C VAL A 64 -17.20 11.14 5.92
N LEU A 65 -16.01 11.26 6.50
CA LEU A 65 -15.59 10.59 7.72
C LEU A 65 -16.32 11.19 8.93
N GLU A 66 -17.54 10.74 9.19
CA GLU A 66 -18.18 10.95 10.50
C GLU A 66 -17.38 10.17 11.56
N ASN A 67 -16.51 10.86 12.31
CA ASN A 67 -16.02 10.60 13.68
C ASN A 67 -15.93 9.13 14.18
N GLN A 68 -15.65 8.16 13.31
CA GLN A 68 -15.37 6.79 13.70
C GLN A 68 -13.90 6.71 14.12
N PRO A 69 -13.58 6.24 15.35
CA PRO A 69 -12.20 6.05 15.75
C PRO A 69 -11.53 5.09 14.76
N LEU A 70 -10.49 5.56 14.08
CA LEU A 70 -9.71 4.82 13.10
C LEU A 70 -9.34 3.44 13.67
N ARG A 71 -10.05 2.40 13.22
CA ARG A 71 -9.78 1.02 13.62
C ARG A 71 -8.47 0.61 12.94
N ILE A 72 -7.36 0.82 13.63
CA ILE A 72 -6.04 0.39 13.14
C ILE A 72 -6.08 -1.11 12.82
N SER A 73 -5.69 -1.45 11.60
CA SER A 73 -5.61 -2.86 11.21
C SER A 73 -4.49 -3.56 11.98
N LYS A 74 -4.59 -4.88 12.17
CA LYS A 74 -3.49 -5.68 12.77
C LYS A 74 -2.16 -5.49 12.04
N ALA A 75 -2.19 -5.36 10.71
CA ALA A 75 -0.99 -5.11 9.91
C ALA A 75 -0.41 -3.72 10.16
N GLN A 76 -1.27 -2.71 10.33
CA GLN A 76 -0.87 -1.35 10.68
C GLN A 76 -0.27 -1.30 12.10
N LYS A 77 -0.84 -2.05 13.05
CA LYS A 77 -0.29 -2.21 14.41
C LYS A 77 1.11 -2.86 14.41
N ARG A 78 1.40 -3.77 13.48
CA ARG A 78 2.74 -4.35 13.32
C ARG A 78 3.75 -3.34 12.77
N ARG A 79 3.32 -2.40 11.91
CA ARG A 79 4.18 -1.32 11.38
C ARG A 79 4.47 -0.25 12.43
N ILE A 80 3.51 0.07 13.31
CA ILE A 80 3.66 1.04 14.41
C ILE A 80 4.44 0.42 15.60
N GLY A 81 5.34 -0.54 15.33
CA GLY A 81 6.10 -1.26 16.35
C GLY A 81 6.65 -0.34 17.44
N ASN A 82 6.11 -0.48 18.66
CA ASN A 82 6.61 -0.02 19.95
C ASN A 82 7.33 1.34 19.99
N THR A 83 6.58 2.44 19.91
CA THR A 83 6.97 3.69 20.57
C THR A 83 5.93 4.03 21.65
N SER A 84 6.31 3.67 22.88
CA SER A 84 5.76 4.00 24.21
C SER A 84 4.24 3.93 24.44
N LEU A 85 3.77 2.85 25.09
CA LEU A 85 2.99 2.92 26.34
C LEU A 85 3.01 1.53 27.01
N PRO A 86 3.85 1.34 28.05
CA PRO A 86 3.37 0.64 29.24
C PRO A 86 3.70 1.48 30.48
N SER A 87 3.01 2.60 30.65
CA SER A 87 3.35 3.59 31.69
C SER A 87 2.77 3.29 33.09
N GLN A 88 2.33 2.06 33.39
CA GLN A 88 1.63 1.80 34.66
C GLN A 88 2.05 0.51 35.40
N HIS A 89 2.87 -0.39 34.83
CA HIS A 89 3.09 -1.73 35.42
C HIS A 89 4.56 -2.22 35.45
N LEU A 90 5.55 -1.33 35.35
CA LEU A 90 6.97 -1.74 35.39
C LEU A 90 7.80 -1.11 36.52
N ALA A 91 7.16 -0.54 37.55
CA ALA A 91 7.86 0.01 38.72
C ALA A 91 8.46 -1.05 39.66
N GLU A 92 8.37 -2.34 39.31
CA GLU A 92 8.85 -3.44 40.15
C GLU A 92 9.96 -4.29 39.47
N LYS A 93 10.67 -3.75 38.47
CA LYS A 93 11.77 -4.46 37.81
C LYS A 93 13.12 -3.80 38.07
N THR A 94 13.71 -4.28 39.17
CA THR A 94 15.13 -4.49 39.48
C THR A 94 16.12 -3.30 39.40
N PRO A 95 16.98 -3.10 40.43
CA PRO A 95 17.90 -1.96 40.54
C PRO A 95 18.97 -1.89 39.44
N PHE A 96 19.13 -2.96 38.66
CA PHE A 96 20.02 -3.01 37.51
C PHE A 96 19.55 -2.11 36.35
N TYR A 97 18.23 -1.96 36.16
CA TYR A 97 17.67 -1.15 35.07
C TYR A 97 17.97 0.35 35.26
N MET A 98 17.98 0.81 36.52
CA MET A 98 18.32 2.19 36.87
C MET A 98 19.75 2.53 36.44
N ARG A 99 20.73 1.64 36.68
CA ARG A 99 22.15 1.88 36.35
C ARG A 99 22.40 2.03 34.85
N HIS A 100 21.56 1.44 34.01
CA HIS A 100 21.71 1.49 32.54
C HIS A 100 20.97 2.68 31.90
N ALA A 101 19.99 3.27 32.59
CA ALA A 101 19.18 4.37 32.06
C ALA A 101 19.88 5.74 32.14
N TYR A 102 20.79 5.94 33.10
CA TYR A 102 21.50 7.21 33.28
C TYR A 102 22.48 7.56 32.14
N GLY A 103 22.78 6.62 31.24
CA GLY A 103 23.64 6.85 30.06
C GLY A 103 22.92 7.36 28.81
N LEU A 104 21.59 7.53 28.85
CA LEU A 104 20.78 7.90 27.67
C LEU A 104 20.26 9.35 27.73
N GLY A 105 20.67 10.13 28.73
CA GLY A 105 20.17 11.49 29.01
C GLY A 105 20.67 12.61 28.10
N GLU A 106 21.72 12.39 27.31
CA GLU A 106 22.36 13.46 26.52
C GLU A 106 21.59 13.82 25.23
N HIS A 107 20.68 12.95 24.76
CA HIS A 107 20.13 13.06 23.40
C HIS A 107 18.66 13.56 23.31
N TYR A 108 17.98 13.72 24.45
CA TYR A 108 16.57 14.17 24.49
C TYR A 108 16.39 15.70 24.61
N SER A 109 17.47 16.46 24.78
CA SER A 109 17.38 17.91 25.04
C SER A 109 17.23 18.77 23.78
N SER A 110 17.57 18.25 22.58
CA SER A 110 17.46 19.02 21.33
C SER A 110 16.06 19.00 20.71
N VAL A 111 15.29 17.92 20.91
CA VAL A 111 13.95 17.75 20.33
C VAL A 111 12.89 18.57 21.08
N THR A 112 13.05 18.76 22.38
CA THR A 112 12.11 19.56 23.20
C THR A 112 12.21 21.07 22.89
N ARG A 113 13.41 21.59 22.55
CA ARG A 113 13.58 23.00 22.17
C ARG A 113 12.92 23.34 20.83
N LEU A 114 12.94 22.44 19.85
CA LEU A 114 12.35 22.69 18.54
C LEU A 114 10.81 22.78 18.61
N VAL A 115 10.19 21.95 19.45
CA VAL A 115 8.72 21.95 19.63
C VAL A 115 8.26 23.18 20.42
N SER A 116 9.04 23.63 21.42
CA SER A 116 8.75 24.86 22.17
C SER A 116 8.92 26.12 21.32
N ALA A 117 9.91 26.19 20.43
CA ALA A 117 10.10 27.33 19.53
C ALA A 117 8.98 27.43 18.47
N ALA A 118 8.46 26.29 18.00
CA ALA A 118 7.40 26.24 17.00
C ALA A 118 6.00 26.57 17.55
N THR A 119 5.79 26.44 18.86
CA THR A 119 4.49 26.71 19.52
C THR A 119 4.43 28.01 20.31
N GLY A 120 5.55 28.74 20.42
CA GLY A 120 5.67 29.98 21.21
C GLY A 120 5.63 31.30 20.42
N ALA A 121 5.11 31.34 19.20
CA ALA A 121 5.06 32.56 18.38
C ALA A 121 3.64 32.98 17.94
N ALA A 122 2.60 32.64 18.71
CA ALA A 122 1.21 33.01 18.42
C ALA A 122 0.33 33.37 19.65
N ALA A 123 0.92 33.87 20.73
CA ALA A 123 0.23 34.61 21.81
C ALA A 123 1.33 35.40 22.56
N GLY A 124 1.41 36.73 22.62
CA GLY A 124 0.41 37.79 22.48
C GLY A 124 0.26 38.50 23.83
N LEU A 125 0.95 39.64 23.99
CA LEU A 125 0.79 40.72 25.00
C LEU A 125 0.93 40.39 26.50
#